data_AF-A0A0F4G9H6-F1
#
_entry.id   AF-A0A0F4G9H6-F1
#
_cell.length_a   1.000
_cell.length_b   1.000
_cell.length_c   1.000
_cell.angle_alpha   90.00
_cell.angle_beta   90.00
_cell.angle_gamma   90.00
#
_symmetry.space_group_name_H-M   'P 1'
#
loop_
_entity.id
_entity.type
_entity.pdbx_description
1 polymer ?
#
loop_
_entity_poly.entity_id
_entity_poly.type
_entity_poly.pdbx_seq_one_letter_code
_entity_poly.pdbx_strand_id
1 'polypeptide(L)'
;MGAHLCHRYVISTIRLYQILSYRISLFHRVRASSSVQRRRFDGLSHQFVRGRPRVMCARFSYKIFFPRSLPFFLSSHTSHTDQAHQNETMTTRLASTMETFSPRGEHTHTVIFLHGRDSIAEEFAEEFFESQATGEETLLDIFPSVKWVFPSAGLLNSARFGCELSQWFDMYTTENPHEQGDEQDLLPSISRIQDIIAQEAALIGHDKIILGGISQGCAVAIHALLSGHKQLGGFIGLCSWLPKREDIKQIDGTTNQAIRTPLLLCHAQDDDVINVTFGNELRDSLESIGMKPRWCEYAPGAEMPHWVNEPRGVDDMVAFLSDVGVPAKKNP
;
A
#
# COMPACT_ATOMS: atom_id res chain seq x y z
N MET A 1 -3.48 -22.56 -28.30
CA MET A 1 -4.76 -22.02 -27.76
C MET A 1 -5.09 -22.48 -26.32
N GLY A 2 -4.46 -23.51 -25.74
CA GLY A 2 -4.78 -23.98 -24.38
C GLY A 2 -4.10 -23.27 -23.20
N ALA A 3 -2.99 -22.56 -23.40
CA ALA A 3 -2.24 -21.91 -22.31
C ALA A 3 -2.85 -20.56 -21.85
N HIS A 4 -3.46 -19.79 -22.76
CA HIS A 4 -4.09 -18.50 -22.43
C HIS A 4 -5.40 -18.63 -21.63
N LEU A 5 -6.11 -19.76 -21.74
CA LEU A 5 -7.33 -20.01 -20.97
C LEU A 5 -7.04 -20.44 -19.52
N CYS A 6 -5.92 -21.13 -19.29
CA CYS A 6 -5.50 -21.55 -17.95
C CYS A 6 -5.04 -20.35 -17.10
N HIS A 7 -4.31 -19.41 -17.71
CA HIS A 7 -3.82 -18.22 -17.02
C HIS A 7 -4.96 -17.27 -16.61
N ARG A 8 -5.95 -17.04 -17.49
CA ARG A 8 -7.17 -16.25 -17.16
C ARG A 8 -8.01 -16.87 -16.04
N TYR A 9 -8.07 -18.20 -15.95
CA TYR A 9 -8.82 -18.89 -14.89
C TYR A 9 -8.14 -18.75 -13.51
N VAL A 10 -6.81 -18.77 -13.46
CA VAL A 10 -6.02 -18.57 -12.23
C VAL A 10 -6.08 -17.10 -11.77
N ILE A 11 -6.00 -16.14 -12.70
CA ILE A 11 -6.16 -14.69 -12.42
C ILE A 11 -7.54 -14.39 -11.84
N SER A 12 -8.60 -15.00 -12.39
CA SER A 12 -9.95 -14.85 -11.86
C SER A 12 -10.09 -15.44 -10.44
N THR A 13 -9.40 -16.54 -10.13
CA THR A 13 -9.49 -17.17 -8.81
C THR A 13 -8.73 -16.41 -7.73
N ILE A 14 -7.59 -15.79 -8.03
CA ILE A 14 -6.84 -14.93 -7.09
C ILE A 14 -7.64 -13.66 -6.76
N ARG A 15 -8.19 -12.98 -7.78
CA ARG A 15 -9.08 -11.81 -7.59
C ARG A 15 -10.36 -12.18 -6.79
N LEU A 16 -10.94 -13.37 -7.03
CA LEU A 16 -12.07 -13.89 -6.24
C LEU A 16 -11.71 -14.19 -4.77
N TYR A 17 -10.49 -14.65 -4.50
CA TYR A 17 -10.00 -14.90 -3.14
C TYR A 17 -9.82 -13.61 -2.36
N GLN A 18 -9.37 -12.52 -2.98
CA GLN A 18 -9.32 -11.20 -2.35
C GLN A 18 -10.71 -10.60 -2.11
N ILE A 19 -11.64 -10.75 -3.06
CA ILE A 19 -13.05 -10.38 -2.84
C ILE A 19 -13.64 -11.18 -1.66
N LEU A 20 -13.33 -12.48 -1.54
CA LEU A 20 -13.80 -13.29 -0.41
C LEU A 20 -13.11 -12.91 0.90
N SER A 21 -11.78 -12.72 0.94
CA SER A 21 -11.06 -12.36 2.16
C SER A 21 -11.45 -10.97 2.67
N TYR A 22 -11.62 -10.01 1.76
CA TYR A 22 -12.08 -8.66 2.10
C TYR A 22 -13.56 -8.65 2.50
N ARG A 23 -14.44 -9.39 1.80
CA ARG A 23 -15.86 -9.53 2.17
C ARG A 23 -16.08 -10.34 3.45
N ILE A 24 -15.24 -11.33 3.76
CA ILE A 24 -15.30 -12.07 5.02
C ILE A 24 -14.90 -11.14 6.17
N SER A 25 -13.87 -10.31 5.98
CA SER A 25 -13.51 -9.24 6.93
C SER A 25 -14.67 -8.26 7.13
N LEU A 26 -15.39 -7.87 6.09
CA LEU A 26 -16.60 -7.01 6.18
C LEU A 26 -17.82 -7.71 6.80
N PHE A 27 -18.05 -8.99 6.50
CA PHE A 27 -19.19 -9.76 7.01
C PHE A 27 -19.07 -10.02 8.53
N HIS A 28 -17.84 -10.13 9.03
CA HIS A 28 -17.55 -10.13 10.46
C HIS A 28 -17.72 -8.74 11.11
N ARG A 29 -17.58 -7.63 10.37
CA ARG A 29 -17.83 -6.25 10.86
C ARG A 29 -19.32 -5.95 11.08
N VAL A 30 -20.22 -6.44 10.24
CA VAL A 30 -21.67 -6.18 10.39
C VAL A 30 -22.26 -6.91 11.61
N ARG A 31 -21.78 -8.12 11.92
CA ARG A 31 -22.28 -8.89 13.08
C ARG A 31 -21.83 -8.35 14.43
N ALA A 32 -20.73 -7.60 14.49
CA ALA A 32 -20.25 -6.97 15.72
C ALA A 32 -21.02 -5.67 16.08
N SER A 33 -21.77 -5.09 15.14
CA SER A 33 -22.48 -3.81 15.33
C SER A 33 -24.00 -3.92 15.55
N SER A 34 -24.58 -5.13 15.54
CA SER A 34 -26.03 -5.32 15.68
C SER A 34 -26.41 -6.16 16.90
N SER A 35 -26.22 -5.62 18.11
CA SER A 35 -26.90 -6.09 19.32
C SER A 35 -27.00 -5.02 20.42
N VAL A 36 -27.57 -3.85 20.09
CA VAL A 36 -28.12 -2.95 21.10
C VAL A 36 -29.54 -2.58 20.72
N GLN A 37 -30.49 -3.43 21.12
CA GLN A 37 -31.90 -3.08 21.18
C GLN A 37 -32.26 -2.94 22.67
N ARG A 38 -32.17 -1.70 23.19
CA ARG A 38 -32.63 -1.37 24.55
C ARG A 38 -34.15 -1.43 24.61
N ARG A 39 -34.70 -2.37 25.41
CA ARG A 39 -36.03 -2.20 26.02
C ARG A 39 -35.83 -1.89 27.51
N ARG A 40 -36.59 -0.90 27.98
CA ARG A 40 -36.69 -0.44 29.37
C ARG A 40 -37.16 -1.58 30.29
N PHE A 41 -36.64 -1.63 31.52
CA PHE A 41 -37.43 -1.80 32.74
C PHE A 41 -36.62 -1.33 33.97
N ASP A 42 -37.35 -0.85 34.96
CA ASP A 42 -36.95 -0.07 36.13
C ASP A 42 -36.16 -0.82 37.21
N GLY A 43 -35.43 -0.05 38.04
CA GLY A 43 -35.36 -0.31 39.49
C GLY A 43 -34.03 -0.74 40.12
N LEU A 44 -33.55 0.12 41.04
CA LEU A 44 -32.76 -0.16 42.26
C LEU A 44 -31.21 -0.21 42.23
N SER A 45 -30.66 0.80 42.92
CA SER A 45 -29.40 0.95 43.68
C SER A 45 -28.50 -0.27 43.99
N HIS A 46 -27.19 -0.17 43.74
CA HIS A 46 -26.13 0.12 44.74
C HIS A 46 -24.69 -0.15 44.21
N GLN A 47 -23.76 0.72 44.63
CA GLN A 47 -22.32 0.50 44.93
C GLN A 47 -21.27 0.19 43.84
N PHE A 48 -20.21 1.01 43.89
CA PHE A 48 -18.91 0.92 43.24
C PHE A 48 -18.11 -0.34 43.61
N VAL A 49 -17.48 -1.01 42.62
CA VAL A 49 -16.14 -1.63 42.74
C VAL A 49 -15.41 -1.62 41.38
N ARG A 50 -14.11 -1.34 41.42
CA ARG A 50 -13.14 -1.33 40.30
C ARG A 50 -12.97 -2.69 39.61
N GLY A 51 -12.82 -2.68 38.28
CA GLY A 51 -12.26 -3.81 37.52
C GLY A 51 -12.17 -3.52 36.02
N ARG A 52 -10.96 -3.55 35.43
CA ARG A 52 -10.76 -3.47 33.97
C ARG A 52 -11.18 -4.81 33.33
N PRO A 53 -11.94 -4.82 32.22
CA PRO A 53 -12.15 -6.07 31.49
C PRO A 53 -10.91 -6.41 30.65
N ARG A 54 -10.33 -7.60 30.90
CA ARG A 54 -9.40 -8.27 29.99
C ARG A 54 -10.22 -8.84 28.83
N VAL A 55 -9.96 -8.41 27.60
CA VAL A 55 -10.45 -9.12 26.41
C VAL A 55 -9.52 -10.30 26.17
N MET A 56 -10.05 -11.51 26.34
CA MET A 56 -9.34 -12.76 26.07
C MET A 56 -9.50 -13.09 24.59
N CYS A 57 -8.42 -13.04 23.81
CA CYS A 57 -8.44 -13.41 22.40
C CYS A 57 -8.44 -14.95 22.30
N ALA A 58 -9.55 -15.55 21.88
CA ALA A 58 -9.64 -16.98 21.65
C ALA A 58 -8.86 -17.37 20.39
N ARG A 59 -7.80 -18.18 20.55
CA ARG A 59 -7.17 -18.89 19.43
C ARG A 59 -8.11 -19.99 18.95
N PHE A 60 -8.70 -19.83 17.77
CA PHE A 60 -9.43 -20.91 17.09
C PHE A 60 -8.51 -21.56 16.04
N SER A 61 -8.16 -22.83 16.25
CA SER A 61 -7.55 -23.69 15.24
C SER A 61 -8.66 -24.29 14.37
N TYR A 62 -8.70 -23.97 13.08
CA TYR A 62 -9.62 -24.60 12.14
C TYR A 62 -9.06 -25.94 11.64
N LYS A 63 -9.77 -27.03 11.93
CA LYS A 63 -9.64 -28.31 11.19
C LYS A 63 -10.57 -28.25 9.98
N ILE A 64 -9.99 -28.25 8.78
CA ILE A 64 -10.72 -28.33 7.52
C ILE A 64 -11.19 -29.77 7.31
N PHE A 65 -12.49 -29.96 7.08
CA PHE A 65 -13.12 -31.23 6.74
C PHE A 65 -13.09 -31.40 5.22
N PHE A 66 -12.37 -32.41 4.72
CA PHE A 66 -12.43 -32.82 3.31
C PHE A 66 -13.56 -33.86 3.10
N PRO A 67 -14.32 -33.82 1.99
CA PRO A 67 -15.29 -34.86 1.67
C PRO A 67 -14.59 -36.16 1.23
N ARG A 68 -15.20 -37.28 1.61
CA ARG A 68 -14.73 -38.67 1.43
C ARG A 68 -14.60 -39.07 -0.05
N SER A 69 -13.44 -39.62 -0.40
CA SER A 69 -13.28 -40.62 -1.48
C SER A 69 -12.27 -41.70 -1.05
N LEU A 70 -12.51 -42.94 -1.50
CA LEU A 70 -12.03 -44.25 -1.00
C LEU A 70 -10.49 -44.50 -0.98
N PRO A 71 -10.00 -45.57 -0.30
CA PRO A 71 -8.70 -45.60 0.34
C PRO A 71 -7.57 -46.11 -0.58
N PHE A 72 -6.41 -45.45 -0.49
CA PHE A 72 -5.12 -46.05 -0.84
C PHE A 72 -4.29 -46.11 0.44
N PHE A 73 -3.98 -47.34 0.87
CA PHE A 73 -3.07 -47.62 1.97
C PHE A 73 -1.65 -47.24 1.55
N LEU A 74 -1.01 -46.30 2.25
CA LEU A 74 0.44 -46.21 2.36
C LEU A 74 0.78 -45.63 3.74
N SER A 75 1.62 -46.38 4.45
CA SER A 75 2.03 -46.21 5.85
C SER A 75 2.71 -44.86 6.09
N SER A 76 2.26 -44.13 7.12
CA SER A 76 2.86 -42.90 7.61
C SER A 76 3.89 -43.17 8.70
N HIS A 77 5.17 -42.95 8.39
CA HIS A 77 6.18 -42.60 9.39
C HIS A 77 6.93 -41.36 8.89
N THR A 78 6.47 -40.19 9.34
CA THR A 78 7.24 -38.94 9.27
C THR A 78 7.30 -38.38 10.67
N SER A 79 8.52 -38.29 11.19
CA SER A 79 8.86 -37.88 12.55
C SER A 79 8.50 -36.41 12.79
N HIS A 80 8.19 -36.08 14.06
CA HIS A 80 7.88 -34.73 14.55
C HIS A 80 8.97 -33.66 14.27
N THR A 81 10.13 -34.06 13.76
CA THR A 81 11.24 -33.19 13.38
C THR A 81 11.03 -32.46 12.05
N ASP A 82 10.31 -33.05 11.08
CA ASP A 82 10.16 -32.45 9.74
C ASP A 82 9.14 -31.30 9.69
N GLN A 83 8.09 -31.33 10.51
CA GLN A 83 7.12 -30.22 10.60
C GLN A 83 7.68 -29.00 11.33
N ALA A 84 8.57 -29.20 12.30
CA ALA A 84 9.27 -28.11 12.96
C ALA A 84 10.23 -27.42 11.98
N HIS A 85 10.96 -28.20 11.17
CA HIS A 85 11.88 -27.65 10.18
C HIS A 85 11.16 -26.92 9.05
N GLN A 86 10.00 -27.42 8.57
CA GLN A 86 9.19 -26.70 7.56
C GLN A 86 8.52 -25.43 8.10
N ASN A 87 8.08 -25.43 9.37
CA ASN A 87 7.58 -24.22 10.01
C ASN A 87 8.70 -23.20 10.27
N GLU A 88 9.93 -23.65 10.61
CA GLU A 88 11.13 -22.81 10.70
C GLU A 88 11.57 -22.27 9.33
N THR A 89 11.50 -23.06 8.25
CA THR A 89 11.86 -22.57 6.91
C THR A 89 10.88 -21.51 6.41
N MET A 90 9.62 -21.57 6.85
CA MET A 90 8.59 -20.58 6.51
C MET A 90 8.68 -19.32 7.39
N THR A 91 9.22 -19.41 8.60
CA THR A 91 9.49 -18.26 9.50
C THR A 91 10.89 -17.67 9.36
N THR A 92 11.76 -18.26 8.54
CA THR A 92 13.16 -17.82 8.33
C THR A 92 13.49 -17.52 6.87
N ARG A 93 12.52 -17.11 6.05
CA ARG A 93 12.86 -16.03 5.10
C ARG A 93 12.98 -14.80 5.98
N LEU A 94 14.19 -14.27 6.15
CA LEU A 94 14.37 -12.92 6.70
C LEU A 94 13.32 -12.05 6.01
N ALA A 95 12.32 -11.57 6.75
CA ALA A 95 11.28 -10.72 6.15
C ALA A 95 12.03 -9.58 5.48
N SER A 96 12.09 -9.60 4.14
CA SER A 96 12.95 -8.69 3.43
C SER A 96 12.45 -7.29 3.77
N THR A 97 13.37 -6.45 4.24
CA THR A 97 13.01 -5.07 4.62
C THR A 97 12.63 -4.23 3.40
N MET A 98 12.82 -4.77 2.20
CA MET A 98 12.57 -4.13 0.92
C MET A 98 12.60 -5.19 -0.20
N GLU A 99 11.75 -5.05 -1.20
CA GLU A 99 11.82 -5.81 -2.45
C GLU A 99 12.49 -4.96 -3.54
N THR A 100 13.28 -5.56 -4.43
CA THR A 100 14.04 -4.79 -5.44
C THR A 100 14.19 -5.53 -6.76
N PHE A 101 13.86 -4.83 -7.85
CA PHE A 101 13.98 -5.32 -9.21
C PHE A 101 15.09 -4.54 -9.91
N SER A 102 16.17 -5.25 -10.26
CA SER A 102 17.30 -4.65 -10.96
C SER A 102 16.92 -4.27 -12.40
N PRO A 103 17.52 -3.21 -12.96
CA PRO A 103 17.32 -2.87 -14.36
C PRO A 103 17.83 -3.99 -15.27
N ARG A 104 17.15 -4.19 -16.40
CA ARG A 104 17.51 -5.14 -17.47
C ARG A 104 18.56 -4.57 -18.45
N GLY A 105 19.20 -3.46 -18.09
CA GLY A 105 20.20 -2.73 -18.88
C GLY A 105 20.99 -1.74 -18.02
N GLU A 106 21.48 -0.65 -18.63
CA GLU A 106 22.10 0.44 -17.88
C GLU A 106 21.12 1.02 -16.85
N HIS A 107 21.58 1.24 -15.62
CA HIS A 107 20.78 1.85 -14.56
C HIS A 107 20.67 3.35 -14.79
N THR A 108 19.53 3.81 -15.28
CA THR A 108 19.32 5.23 -15.58
C THR A 108 18.55 5.95 -14.47
N HIS A 109 17.57 5.28 -13.88
CA HIS A 109 16.68 5.83 -12.86
C HIS A 109 16.37 4.79 -11.78
N THR A 110 16.02 5.27 -10.59
CA THR A 110 15.44 4.42 -9.54
C THR A 110 14.03 4.93 -9.23
N VAL A 111 13.05 4.03 -9.24
CA VAL A 111 11.72 4.28 -8.69
C VAL A 111 11.64 3.65 -7.30
N ILE A 112 11.36 4.45 -6.27
CA ILE A 112 11.09 4.00 -4.91
C ILE A 112 9.57 4.11 -4.70
N PHE A 113 8.88 2.99 -4.50
CA PHE A 113 7.41 2.98 -4.43
C PHE A 113 6.89 2.30 -3.16
N LEU A 114 6.13 3.05 -2.36
CA LEU A 114 5.63 2.61 -1.05
C LEU A 114 4.23 2.00 -1.15
N HIS A 115 4.06 0.81 -0.59
CA HIS A 115 2.77 0.11 -0.53
C HIS A 115 1.80 0.71 0.50
N GLY A 116 0.53 0.32 0.43
CA GLY A 116 -0.52 0.74 1.37
C GLY A 116 -0.45 0.03 2.73
N ARG A 117 -1.33 0.43 3.65
CA ARG A 117 -1.48 -0.21 4.96
C ARG A 117 -1.94 -1.67 4.81
N ASP A 118 -1.46 -2.54 5.68
CA ASP A 118 -1.77 -3.98 5.73
C ASP A 118 -1.33 -4.77 4.49
N SER A 119 -0.33 -4.25 3.78
CA SER A 119 0.32 -4.91 2.64
C SER A 119 1.80 -5.17 2.95
N ILE A 120 2.49 -5.90 2.09
CA ILE A 120 3.94 -6.14 2.16
C ILE A 120 4.59 -5.88 0.80
N ALA A 121 5.88 -5.58 0.79
CA ALA A 121 6.58 -5.15 -0.43
C ALA A 121 6.59 -6.20 -1.55
N GLU A 122 6.76 -7.49 -1.22
CA GLU A 122 6.79 -8.60 -2.19
C GLU A 122 5.46 -8.68 -2.95
N GLU A 123 4.35 -8.86 -2.23
CA GLU A 123 3.00 -8.96 -2.80
C GLU A 123 2.61 -7.69 -3.57
N PHE A 124 2.87 -6.50 -2.99
CA PHE A 124 2.54 -5.25 -3.65
C PHE A 124 3.32 -5.06 -4.96
N ALA A 125 4.60 -5.42 -5.00
CA ALA A 125 5.41 -5.28 -6.21
C ALA A 125 4.93 -6.21 -7.32
N GLU A 126 4.57 -7.46 -6.99
CA GLU A 126 4.00 -8.41 -7.94
C GLU A 126 2.70 -7.86 -8.54
N GLU A 127 1.74 -7.45 -7.72
CA GLU A 127 0.46 -6.90 -8.16
C GLU A 127 0.62 -5.59 -8.96
N PHE A 128 1.54 -4.72 -8.53
CA PHE A 128 1.82 -3.46 -9.23
C PHE A 128 2.38 -3.70 -10.64
N PHE A 129 3.23 -4.72 -10.82
CA PHE A 129 3.76 -5.07 -12.14
C PHE A 129 2.83 -5.89 -13.02
N GLU A 130 1.82 -6.53 -12.44
CA GLU A 130 0.72 -7.12 -13.22
C GLU A 130 -0.17 -6.06 -13.87
N SER A 131 -0.13 -4.81 -13.41
CA SER A 131 -0.93 -3.73 -13.99
C SER A 131 -0.46 -3.36 -15.40
N GLN A 132 -1.39 -3.30 -16.36
CA GLN A 132 -1.06 -3.17 -17.77
C GLN A 132 -1.47 -1.82 -18.37
N ALA A 133 -0.60 -1.28 -19.23
CA ALA A 133 -0.93 -0.18 -20.14
C ALA A 133 -1.90 -0.64 -21.23
N THR A 134 -2.47 0.29 -22.00
CA THR A 134 -3.39 -0.02 -23.11
C THR A 134 -2.79 -1.00 -24.14
N GLY A 135 -1.46 -1.08 -24.26
CA GLY A 135 -0.74 -2.03 -25.12
C GLY A 135 -0.54 -3.43 -24.54
N GLU A 136 -1.14 -3.77 -23.39
CA GLU A 136 -0.89 -4.99 -22.60
C GLU A 136 0.56 -5.11 -22.06
N GLU A 137 1.33 -4.04 -22.16
CA GLU A 137 2.71 -3.98 -21.68
C GLU A 137 2.74 -3.57 -20.20
N THR A 138 3.63 -4.21 -19.43
CA THR A 138 3.84 -3.87 -18.03
C THR A 138 4.83 -2.71 -17.88
N LEU A 139 4.85 -2.05 -16.73
CA LEU A 139 5.85 -1.03 -16.42
C LEU A 139 7.29 -1.55 -16.53
N LEU A 140 7.52 -2.81 -16.16
CA LEU A 140 8.84 -3.44 -16.34
C LEU A 140 9.22 -3.48 -17.81
N ASP A 141 8.29 -3.85 -18.70
CA ASP A 141 8.53 -3.96 -20.14
C ASP A 141 8.77 -2.62 -20.80
N ILE A 142 8.05 -1.60 -20.35
CA ILE A 142 8.18 -0.25 -20.88
C ILE A 142 9.48 0.40 -20.40
N PHE A 143 9.91 0.18 -19.15
CA PHE A 143 11.07 0.85 -18.56
C PHE A 143 12.18 -0.12 -18.11
N PRO A 144 12.90 -0.78 -19.04
CA PRO A 144 13.89 -1.80 -18.70
C PRO A 144 15.16 -1.23 -18.03
N SER A 145 15.40 0.09 -18.09
CA SER A 145 16.57 0.74 -17.51
C SER A 145 16.36 1.27 -16.08
N VAL A 146 15.16 1.06 -15.53
CA VAL A 146 14.76 1.49 -14.19
C VAL A 146 15.05 0.41 -13.17
N LYS A 147 15.68 0.78 -12.05
CA LYS A 147 15.68 -0.02 -10.84
C LYS A 147 14.40 0.28 -10.06
N TRP A 148 13.67 -0.74 -9.64
CA TRP A 148 12.47 -0.57 -8.82
C TRP A 148 12.73 -1.03 -7.40
N VAL A 149 12.38 -0.20 -6.44
CA VAL A 149 12.64 -0.39 -5.02
C VAL A 149 11.33 -0.25 -4.27
N PHE A 150 10.93 -1.30 -3.56
CA PHE A 150 9.69 -1.36 -2.79
C PHE A 150 10.02 -1.58 -1.31
N PRO A 151 10.16 -0.51 -0.52
CA PRO A 151 10.45 -0.65 0.91
C PRO A 151 9.25 -1.28 1.64
N SER A 152 9.52 -2.17 2.61
CA SER A 152 8.49 -2.75 3.47
C SER A 152 8.22 -1.84 4.67
N ALA A 153 6.94 -1.58 4.96
CA ALA A 153 6.53 -0.96 6.20
C ALA A 153 6.90 -1.82 7.43
N GLY A 154 6.98 -1.19 8.60
CA GLY A 154 7.19 -1.91 9.85
C GLY A 154 5.90 -2.57 10.34
N LEU A 155 6.03 -3.54 11.26
CA LEU A 155 4.90 -4.02 12.05
C LEU A 155 4.70 -3.06 13.23
N LEU A 156 3.58 -2.31 13.20
CA LEU A 156 3.19 -1.40 14.28
C LEU A 156 1.86 -1.86 14.88
N ASN A 157 1.73 -1.76 16.21
CA ASN A 157 0.45 -2.01 16.88
C ASN A 157 -0.59 -0.98 16.46
N SER A 158 -1.75 -1.44 16.00
CA SER A 158 -2.88 -0.57 15.74
C SER A 158 -3.64 -0.26 17.02
N ALA A 159 -3.75 1.02 17.38
CA ALA A 159 -4.55 1.47 18.52
C ALA A 159 -6.03 1.06 18.39
N ARG A 160 -6.58 1.08 17.16
CA ARG A 160 -7.96 0.69 16.90
C ARG A 160 -8.22 -0.81 17.01
N PHE A 161 -7.33 -1.63 16.45
CA PHE A 161 -7.57 -3.07 16.34
C PHE A 161 -6.91 -3.89 17.45
N GLY A 162 -5.94 -3.32 18.18
CA GLY A 162 -5.23 -4.00 19.26
C GLY A 162 -4.34 -5.15 18.79
N CYS A 163 -3.87 -5.11 17.53
CA CYS A 163 -2.97 -6.08 16.93
C CYS A 163 -1.89 -5.38 16.09
N GLU A 164 -0.82 -6.10 15.77
CA GLU A 164 0.20 -5.63 14.82
C GLU A 164 -0.35 -5.65 13.39
N LEU A 165 -0.07 -4.59 12.65
CA LEU A 165 -0.34 -4.46 11.22
C LEU A 165 0.92 -3.95 10.53
N SER A 166 1.11 -4.34 9.27
CA SER A 166 2.12 -3.73 8.40
C SER A 166 1.67 -2.31 8.07
N GLN A 167 2.30 -1.30 8.67
CA GLN A 167 1.87 0.09 8.50
C GLN A 167 3.02 1.07 8.72
N TRP A 168 3.01 2.16 7.96
CA TRP A 168 4.07 3.18 8.00
C TRP A 168 3.97 4.08 9.23
N PHE A 169 2.76 4.28 9.71
CA PHE A 169 2.44 4.98 10.94
C PHE A 169 1.08 4.43 11.42
N ASP A 170 0.80 4.52 12.72
CA ASP A 170 -0.52 4.12 13.19
C ASP A 170 -1.56 5.16 12.78
N MET A 171 -2.69 4.67 12.28
CA MET A 171 -3.84 5.49 11.93
C MET A 171 -5.13 4.81 12.39
N TYR A 172 -6.11 5.63 12.79
CA TYR A 172 -7.35 5.12 13.37
C TYR A 172 -8.31 4.58 12.31
N THR A 173 -8.61 5.34 11.25
CA THR A 173 -9.57 4.92 10.22
C THR A 173 -9.24 5.48 8.84
N THR A 174 -9.55 4.73 7.78
CA THR A 174 -9.41 5.20 6.39
C THR A 174 -10.62 6.03 5.95
N GLU A 175 -11.80 5.80 6.54
CA GLU A 175 -13.03 6.58 6.27
C GLU A 175 -12.85 8.08 6.56
N ASN A 176 -12.09 8.37 7.62
CA ASN A 176 -11.61 9.70 7.97
C ASN A 176 -10.13 9.60 8.40
N PRO A 177 -9.19 9.71 7.46
CA PRO A 177 -7.78 9.52 7.73
C PRO A 177 -7.15 10.63 8.58
N HIS A 178 -7.89 11.70 8.89
CA HIS A 178 -7.50 12.74 9.83
C HIS A 178 -7.98 12.49 11.26
N GLU A 179 -8.80 11.47 11.50
CA GLU A 179 -9.21 11.11 12.85
C GLU A 179 -7.99 10.71 13.69
N GLN A 180 -7.85 11.37 14.85
CA GLN A 180 -6.67 11.26 15.72
C GLN A 180 -5.36 11.61 15.00
N GLY A 181 -5.41 12.58 14.07
CA GLY A 181 -4.23 13.02 13.30
C GLY A 181 -3.04 13.48 14.14
N ASP A 182 -3.28 14.02 15.33
CA ASP A 182 -2.21 14.43 16.27
C ASP A 182 -1.40 13.25 16.82
N GLU A 183 -2.01 12.05 16.87
CA GLU A 183 -1.35 10.82 17.34
C GLU A 183 -0.56 10.12 16.22
N GLN A 184 -0.72 10.54 14.96
CA GLN A 184 -0.02 9.95 13.83
C GLN A 184 1.46 10.39 13.83
N ASP A 185 2.37 9.46 14.11
CA ASP A 185 3.82 9.70 14.01
C ASP A 185 4.40 9.11 12.73
N LEU A 186 4.67 9.99 11.76
CA LEU A 186 5.25 9.63 10.47
C LEU A 186 6.78 9.70 10.48
N LEU A 187 7.40 10.34 11.48
CA LEU A 187 8.83 10.67 11.46
C LEU A 187 9.74 9.45 11.28
N PRO A 188 9.50 8.29 11.94
CA PRO A 188 10.34 7.10 11.73
C PRO A 188 10.34 6.63 10.28
N SER A 189 9.17 6.63 9.64
CA SER A 189 9.02 6.21 8.24
C SER A 189 9.59 7.25 7.28
N ILE A 190 9.36 8.55 7.53
CA ILE A 190 9.98 9.64 6.78
C ILE A 190 11.50 9.49 6.77
N SER A 191 12.12 9.37 7.94
CA SER A 191 13.58 9.23 8.08
C SER A 191 14.10 8.02 7.30
N ARG A 192 13.43 6.87 7.43
CA ARG A 192 13.82 5.65 6.71
C ARG A 192 13.74 5.83 5.19
N ILE A 193 12.68 6.45 4.68
CA ILE A 193 12.54 6.67 3.23
C ILE A 193 13.58 7.69 2.73
N GLN A 194 13.91 8.71 3.51
CA GLN A 194 14.99 9.63 3.19
C GLN A 194 16.35 8.94 3.12
N ASP A 195 16.62 7.99 4.01
CA ASP A 195 17.86 7.19 3.95
C ASP A 195 17.93 6.35 2.67
N ILE A 196 16.80 5.77 2.23
CA ILE A 196 16.73 5.01 0.97
C ILE A 196 16.92 5.94 -0.23
N ILE A 197 16.26 7.11 -0.24
CA ILE A 197 16.45 8.14 -1.28
C ILE A 197 17.93 8.53 -1.36
N ALA A 198 18.58 8.80 -0.23
CA ALA A 198 19.99 9.21 -0.19
C ALA A 198 20.91 8.10 -0.72
N GLN A 199 20.65 6.85 -0.38
CA GLN A 199 21.42 5.70 -0.87
C GLN A 199 21.32 5.55 -2.39
N GLU A 200 20.11 5.62 -2.95
CA GLU A 200 19.90 5.51 -4.40
C GLU A 200 20.42 6.74 -5.15
N ALA A 201 20.21 7.94 -4.60
CA ALA A 201 20.72 9.17 -5.18
C ALA A 201 22.25 9.25 -5.19
N ALA A 202 22.94 8.58 -4.25
CA ALA A 202 24.40 8.45 -4.28
C ALA A 202 24.91 7.63 -5.49
N LEU A 203 24.06 6.78 -6.08
CA LEU A 203 24.41 5.97 -7.25
C LEU A 203 24.17 6.74 -8.56
N ILE A 204 23.04 7.45 -8.67
CA ILE A 204 22.55 7.97 -9.96
C ILE A 204 22.18 9.46 -9.97
N GLY A 205 22.18 10.13 -8.82
CA GLY A 205 21.73 11.52 -8.64
C GLY A 205 20.27 11.64 -8.19
N HIS A 206 19.92 12.72 -7.48
CA HIS A 206 18.56 12.96 -6.98
C HIS A 206 17.55 13.21 -8.11
N ASP A 207 18.00 13.86 -9.18
CA ASP A 207 17.24 14.15 -10.40
C ASP A 207 16.82 12.90 -11.18
N LYS A 208 17.35 11.73 -10.82
CA LYS A 208 17.00 10.43 -11.41
C LYS A 208 16.25 9.50 -10.47
N ILE A 209 15.85 10.01 -9.29
CA ILE A 209 14.98 9.31 -8.35
C ILE A 209 13.55 9.71 -8.61
N ILE A 210 12.68 8.71 -8.81
CA ILE A 210 11.23 8.88 -8.76
C ILE A 210 10.77 8.30 -7.43
N LEU A 211 10.09 9.10 -6.63
CA LEU A 211 9.48 8.64 -5.38
C LEU A 211 7.98 8.45 -5.58
N GLY A 212 7.38 7.45 -4.99
CA GLY A 212 5.94 7.30 -5.06
C GLY A 212 5.35 6.38 -4.03
N GLY A 213 4.04 6.23 -4.10
CA GLY A 213 3.34 5.26 -3.27
C GLY A 213 1.85 5.25 -3.53
N ILE A 214 1.18 4.34 -2.84
CA ILE A 214 -0.28 4.22 -2.82
C ILE A 214 -0.79 4.38 -1.38
N SER A 215 -1.95 5.01 -1.21
CA SER A 215 -2.66 5.06 0.08
C SER A 215 -1.75 5.59 1.20
N GLN A 216 -1.58 4.85 2.29
CA GLN A 216 -0.69 5.22 3.40
C GLN A 216 0.79 5.39 2.97
N GLY A 217 1.25 4.63 1.97
CA GLY A 217 2.60 4.75 1.43
C GLY A 217 2.83 6.10 0.74
N CYS A 218 1.86 6.55 -0.07
CA CYS A 218 1.90 7.89 -0.68
C CYS A 218 1.92 9.00 0.38
N ALA A 219 1.12 8.85 1.44
CA ALA A 219 1.07 9.81 2.53
C ALA A 219 2.45 9.98 3.21
N VAL A 220 3.21 8.90 3.39
CA VAL A 220 4.60 9.00 3.88
C VAL A 220 5.55 9.53 2.82
N ALA A 221 5.42 9.07 1.58
CA ALA A 221 6.30 9.45 0.49
C ALA A 221 6.31 10.97 0.25
N ILE A 222 5.15 11.63 0.29
CA ILE A 222 5.07 13.09 0.08
C ILE A 222 5.77 13.85 1.22
N HIS A 223 5.63 13.40 2.46
CA HIS A 223 6.34 13.98 3.61
C HIS A 223 7.85 13.74 3.53
N ALA A 224 8.28 12.56 3.06
CA ALA A 224 9.70 12.25 2.85
C ALA A 224 10.35 13.12 1.78
N LEU A 225 9.64 13.35 0.66
CA LEU A 225 10.04 14.29 -0.38
C LEU A 225 10.23 15.71 0.19
N LEU A 226 9.17 16.23 0.82
CA LEU A 226 9.16 17.61 1.32
C LEU A 226 10.19 17.85 2.42
N SER A 227 10.42 16.86 3.29
CA SER A 227 11.45 16.93 4.34
C SER A 227 12.87 16.83 3.80
N GLY A 228 13.06 16.38 2.55
CA GLY A 228 14.38 16.12 1.96
C GLY A 228 15.09 17.37 1.45
N HIS A 229 14.37 18.48 1.25
CA HIS A 229 14.89 19.75 0.72
C HIS A 229 15.60 19.67 -0.65
N LYS A 230 15.52 18.53 -1.34
CA LYS A 230 16.13 18.27 -2.65
C LYS A 230 15.04 18.02 -3.68
N GLN A 231 15.22 18.57 -4.87
CA GLN A 231 14.40 18.22 -6.01
C GLN A 231 14.69 16.77 -6.42
N LEU A 232 13.66 15.96 -6.60
CA LEU A 232 13.76 14.63 -7.21
C LEU A 232 13.37 14.69 -8.69
N GLY A 233 13.63 13.60 -9.43
CA GLY A 233 13.23 13.46 -10.84
C GLY A 233 11.71 13.46 -11.03
N GLY A 234 10.97 12.93 -10.07
CA GLY A 234 9.52 12.99 -10.07
C GLY A 234 8.88 12.37 -8.84
N PHE A 235 7.57 12.58 -8.71
CA PHE A 235 6.74 11.96 -7.69
C PHE A 235 5.45 11.35 -8.27
N ILE A 236 5.06 10.16 -7.81
CA ILE A 236 3.79 9.52 -8.21
C ILE A 236 2.99 9.15 -6.95
N GLY A 237 1.84 9.78 -6.77
CA GLY A 237 0.93 9.49 -5.65
C GLY A 237 -0.39 8.88 -6.12
N LEU A 238 -0.78 7.75 -5.52
CA LEU A 238 -2.01 7.04 -5.87
C LEU A 238 -2.95 6.94 -4.67
N CYS A 239 -4.24 7.23 -4.86
CA CYS A 239 -5.34 6.95 -3.93
C CYS A 239 -5.05 7.36 -2.47
N SER A 240 -4.65 8.61 -2.24
CA SER A 240 -4.05 9.03 -0.95
C SER A 240 -4.66 10.30 -0.36
N TRP A 241 -4.12 10.71 0.77
CA TRP A 241 -4.46 11.91 1.53
C TRP A 241 -3.19 12.56 2.07
N LEU A 242 -3.33 13.72 2.71
CA LEU A 242 -2.22 14.45 3.32
C LEU A 242 -2.33 14.49 4.86
N PRO A 243 -1.62 13.63 5.60
CA PRO A 243 -1.45 13.80 7.04
C PRO A 243 -0.81 15.15 7.37
N LYS A 244 -1.09 15.69 8.56
CA LYS A 244 -0.43 16.90 9.08
C LYS A 244 -0.34 18.06 8.08
N ARG A 245 -1.46 18.33 7.39
CA ARG A 245 -1.57 19.36 6.35
C ARG A 245 -1.06 20.74 6.78
N GLU A 246 -1.24 21.12 8.03
CA GLU A 246 -0.79 22.42 8.54
C GLU A 246 0.74 22.55 8.57
N ASP A 247 1.47 21.44 8.75
CA ASP A 247 2.93 21.43 8.78
C ASP A 247 3.50 21.80 7.40
N ILE A 248 2.86 21.34 6.32
CA ILE A 248 3.37 21.62 4.98
C ILE A 248 3.14 23.06 4.54
N LYS A 249 2.13 23.76 5.09
CA LYS A 249 1.87 25.18 4.74
C LYS A 249 3.02 26.10 5.16
N GLN A 250 3.88 25.64 6.06
CA GLN A 250 5.06 26.38 6.52
C GLN A 250 6.28 26.19 5.59
N ILE A 251 6.16 25.36 4.55
CA ILE A 251 7.26 25.11 3.62
C ILE A 251 7.48 26.35 2.74
N ASP A 252 8.67 26.92 2.88
CA ASP A 252 9.13 28.03 2.05
C ASP A 252 9.72 27.50 0.74
N GLY A 253 9.04 27.80 -0.37
CA GLY A 253 9.45 27.42 -1.72
C GLY A 253 10.76 28.05 -2.21
N THR A 254 11.29 29.07 -1.52
CA THR A 254 12.60 29.65 -1.84
C THR A 254 13.76 28.81 -1.31
N THR A 255 13.54 28.10 -0.19
CA THR A 255 14.58 27.31 0.48
C THR A 255 14.42 25.81 0.24
N ASN A 256 13.20 25.32 0.03
CA ASN A 256 12.92 23.91 -0.17
C ASN A 256 12.88 23.54 -1.66
N GLN A 257 13.96 22.96 -2.19
CA GLN A 257 14.00 22.57 -3.61
C GLN A 257 13.04 21.43 -3.96
N ALA A 258 12.54 20.68 -2.97
CA ALA A 258 11.60 19.58 -3.19
C ALA A 258 10.33 20.04 -3.89
N ILE A 259 9.90 21.30 -3.70
CA ILE A 259 8.70 21.86 -4.35
C ILE A 259 8.82 21.95 -5.88
N ARG A 260 10.02 21.82 -6.43
CA ARG A 260 10.28 21.81 -7.88
C ARG A 260 10.15 20.41 -8.51
N THR A 261 9.96 19.39 -7.69
CA THR A 261 9.80 18.00 -8.15
C THR A 261 8.51 17.91 -8.97
N PRO A 262 8.56 17.48 -10.24
CA PRO A 262 7.36 17.19 -11.01
C PRO A 262 6.55 16.10 -10.30
N LEU A 263 5.23 16.21 -10.26
CA LEU A 263 4.42 15.17 -9.63
C LEU A 263 3.15 14.83 -10.38
N LEU A 264 2.81 13.55 -10.36
CA LEU A 264 1.56 12.96 -10.81
C LEU A 264 0.78 12.51 -9.58
N LEU A 265 -0.48 12.90 -9.49
CA LEU A 265 -1.42 12.42 -8.49
C LEU A 265 -2.63 11.80 -9.18
N CYS A 266 -2.99 10.58 -8.77
CA CYS A 266 -4.06 9.82 -9.39
C CYS A 266 -5.06 9.31 -8.34
N HIS A 267 -6.36 9.39 -8.64
CA HIS A 267 -7.42 8.94 -7.71
C HIS A 267 -8.71 8.56 -8.46
N ALA A 268 -9.39 7.50 -8.05
CA ALA A 268 -10.72 7.15 -8.57
C ALA A 268 -11.85 7.89 -7.83
N GLN A 269 -12.88 8.34 -8.55
CA GLN A 269 -14.03 9.04 -7.96
C GLN A 269 -14.84 8.17 -7.00
N ASP A 270 -14.88 6.87 -7.27
CA ASP A 270 -15.58 5.84 -6.50
C ASP A 270 -14.65 5.06 -5.55
N ASP A 271 -13.49 5.62 -5.19
CA ASP A 271 -12.63 5.08 -4.13
C ASP A 271 -13.41 5.01 -2.80
N ASP A 272 -13.67 3.79 -2.36
CA ASP A 272 -14.46 3.44 -1.18
C ASP A 272 -13.62 3.23 0.08
N VAL A 273 -12.29 3.34 -0.02
CA VAL A 273 -11.35 3.22 1.09
C VAL A 273 -10.86 4.59 1.54
N ILE A 274 -10.38 5.42 0.61
CA ILE A 274 -9.98 6.80 0.81
C ILE A 274 -10.76 7.67 -0.16
N ASN A 275 -11.77 8.37 0.33
CA ASN A 275 -12.61 9.19 -0.51
C ASN A 275 -11.78 10.21 -1.33
N VAL A 276 -12.10 10.36 -2.61
CA VAL A 276 -11.41 11.27 -3.55
C VAL A 276 -11.32 12.71 -3.06
N THR A 277 -12.21 13.15 -2.17
CA THR A 277 -12.11 14.46 -1.50
C THR A 277 -10.78 14.65 -0.78
N PHE A 278 -10.22 13.62 -0.13
CA PHE A 278 -8.91 13.69 0.50
C PHE A 278 -7.75 13.78 -0.51
N GLY A 279 -7.91 13.16 -1.68
CA GLY A 279 -6.96 13.31 -2.78
C GLY A 279 -6.97 14.73 -3.37
N ASN A 280 -8.17 15.32 -3.51
CA ASN A 280 -8.33 16.73 -3.89
C ASN A 280 -7.68 17.66 -2.85
N GLU A 281 -7.86 17.39 -1.56
CA GLU A 281 -7.22 18.17 -0.49
C GLU A 281 -5.69 18.05 -0.53
N LEU A 282 -5.14 16.86 -0.78
CA LEU A 282 -3.71 16.66 -0.99
C LEU A 282 -3.22 17.52 -2.16
N ARG A 283 -3.86 17.44 -3.34
CA ARG A 283 -3.53 18.26 -4.51
C ARG A 283 -3.52 19.75 -4.16
N ASP A 284 -4.63 20.26 -3.63
CA ASP A 284 -4.81 21.69 -3.36
C ASP A 284 -3.78 22.21 -2.33
N SER A 285 -3.38 21.36 -1.38
CA SER A 285 -2.37 21.72 -0.40
C SER A 285 -0.97 21.81 -1.01
N LEU A 286 -0.62 20.91 -1.93
CA LEU A 286 0.65 20.97 -2.65
C LEU A 286 0.70 22.16 -3.62
N GLU A 287 -0.42 22.48 -4.27
CA GLU A 287 -0.54 23.70 -5.08
C GLU A 287 -0.35 24.96 -4.24
N SER A 288 -0.88 24.99 -3.01
CA SER A 288 -0.75 26.15 -2.12
C SER A 288 0.69 26.50 -1.74
N ILE A 289 1.61 25.52 -1.80
CA ILE A 289 3.04 25.71 -1.56
C ILE A 289 3.86 25.85 -2.86
N GLY A 290 3.19 26.00 -4.01
CA GLY A 290 3.80 26.30 -5.30
C GLY A 290 4.20 25.08 -6.14
N MET A 291 3.86 23.86 -5.72
CA MET A 291 3.99 22.68 -6.57
C MET A 291 2.93 22.70 -7.68
N LYS A 292 3.12 21.89 -8.73
CA LYS A 292 2.21 21.82 -9.88
C LYS A 292 1.83 20.37 -10.17
N PRO A 293 0.89 19.80 -9.41
CA PRO A 293 0.50 18.41 -9.63
C PRO A 293 -0.21 18.22 -10.96
N ARG A 294 0.21 17.21 -11.73
CA ARG A 294 -0.63 16.62 -12.77
C ARG A 294 -1.69 15.77 -12.06
N TRP A 295 -2.93 16.24 -12.04
CA TRP A 295 -4.06 15.57 -11.40
C TRP A 295 -4.81 14.69 -12.40
N CYS A 296 -4.88 13.39 -12.12
CA CYS A 296 -5.66 12.42 -12.88
C CYS A 296 -6.77 11.86 -12.00
N GLU A 297 -8.01 12.20 -12.34
CA GLU A 297 -9.20 11.68 -11.66
C GLU A 297 -9.96 10.76 -12.60
N TYR A 298 -10.31 9.56 -12.10
CA TYR A 298 -10.95 8.53 -12.91
C TYR A 298 -12.43 8.38 -12.58
N ALA A 299 -13.26 8.33 -13.62
CA ALA A 299 -14.69 8.11 -13.46
C ALA A 299 -15.00 6.74 -12.85
N PRO A 300 -16.15 6.58 -12.18
CA PRO A 300 -16.53 5.32 -11.56
C PRO A 300 -16.59 4.14 -12.52
N GLY A 301 -16.38 2.93 -11.99
CA GLY A 301 -16.55 1.68 -12.72
C GLY A 301 -15.31 0.80 -12.84
N ALA A 302 -14.22 1.13 -12.17
CA ALA A 302 -13.10 0.21 -12.02
C ALA A 302 -13.50 -0.97 -11.10
N GLU A 303 -12.97 -2.16 -11.36
CA GLU A 303 -13.19 -3.32 -10.47
C GLU A 303 -12.59 -3.08 -9.07
N MET A 304 -11.48 -2.34 -9.01
CA MET A 304 -10.75 -2.01 -7.79
C MET A 304 -10.49 -0.49 -7.75
N PRO A 305 -11.43 0.33 -7.25
CA PRO A 305 -11.29 1.78 -7.22
C PRO A 305 -10.13 2.30 -6.35
N HIS A 306 -9.80 1.60 -5.26
CA HIS A 306 -8.63 1.90 -4.41
C HIS A 306 -7.36 1.18 -4.91
N TRP A 307 -7.04 1.32 -6.19
CA TRP A 307 -5.89 0.71 -6.84
C TRP A 307 -5.39 1.59 -8.01
N VAL A 308 -4.36 1.13 -8.73
CA VAL A 308 -4.02 1.68 -10.05
C VAL A 308 -5.23 1.52 -10.97
N ASN A 309 -5.70 2.61 -11.58
CA ASN A 309 -6.83 2.56 -12.51
C ASN A 309 -6.37 1.95 -13.84
N GLU A 310 -6.75 0.72 -14.16
CA GLU A 310 -6.31 0.08 -15.40
C GLU A 310 -7.27 0.32 -16.58
N PRO A 311 -6.77 0.49 -17.82
CA PRO A 311 -5.36 0.70 -18.18
C PRO A 311 -4.89 2.16 -18.01
N ARG A 312 -5.84 3.10 -17.88
CA ARG A 312 -5.60 4.53 -18.06
C ARG A 312 -4.58 5.12 -17.07
N GLY A 313 -4.63 4.69 -15.81
CA GLY A 313 -3.67 5.09 -14.78
C GLY A 313 -2.27 4.55 -15.01
N VAL A 314 -2.13 3.37 -15.63
CA VAL A 314 -0.81 2.89 -16.09
C VAL A 314 -0.32 3.75 -17.25
N ASP A 315 -1.19 4.07 -18.21
CA ASP A 315 -0.86 4.98 -19.32
C ASP A 315 -0.43 6.36 -18.82
N ASP A 316 -1.13 6.92 -17.83
CA ASP A 316 -0.78 8.21 -17.22
C ASP A 316 0.58 8.17 -16.51
N MET A 317 0.89 7.07 -15.80
CA MET A 317 2.22 6.86 -15.21
C MET A 317 3.31 6.74 -16.27
N VAL A 318 3.06 6.00 -17.35
CA VAL A 318 4.01 5.85 -18.47
C VAL A 318 4.28 7.20 -19.13
N ALA A 319 3.22 7.98 -19.41
CA ALA A 319 3.34 9.31 -19.99
C ALA A 319 4.13 10.24 -19.06
N PHE A 320 3.83 10.24 -17.75
CA PHE A 320 4.54 11.04 -16.77
C PHE A 320 6.02 10.66 -16.66
N LEU A 321 6.35 9.38 -16.55
CA LEU A 321 7.73 8.88 -16.47
C LEU A 321 8.52 9.27 -17.74
N SER A 322 7.89 9.17 -18.91
CA SER A 322 8.50 9.60 -20.18
C SER A 322 8.74 11.11 -20.21
N ASP A 323 7.76 11.91 -19.76
CA ASP A 323 7.86 13.38 -19.71
C ASP A 323 8.98 13.88 -18.79
N VAL A 324 9.24 13.18 -17.68
CA VAL A 324 10.33 13.49 -16.75
C VAL A 324 11.68 12.86 -17.15
N GLY A 325 11.76 12.24 -18.33
CA GLY A 325 13.01 11.79 -18.93
C GLY A 325 13.42 10.35 -18.61
N VAL A 326 12.52 9.53 -18.07
CA VAL A 326 12.78 8.09 -17.86
C VAL A 326 12.78 7.38 -19.22
N PRO A 327 13.87 6.71 -19.63
CA PRO A 327 13.95 6.08 -20.94
C PRO A 327 13.02 4.87 -21.03
N ALA A 328 11.96 5.00 -21.83
CA ALA A 328 11.17 3.88 -22.28
C ALA A 328 11.98 3.01 -23.27
N LYS A 329 11.62 1.72 -23.41
CA LYS A 329 12.21 0.85 -24.41
C LYS A 329 12.05 1.47 -25.80
N LYS A 330 13.07 1.33 -26.63
CA LYS A 330 12.96 1.69 -28.05
C LYS A 330 12.09 0.63 -28.72
N ASN A 331 11.07 1.05 -29.47
CA ASN A 331 10.36 0.12 -30.34
C ASN A 331 11.37 -0.50 -31.32
N PRO A 332 11.40 -1.84 -31.45
CA PRO A 332 12.36 -2.55 -32.30
C PRO A 332 12.23 -2.20 -33.78
#